data_AF-A0A923QUU8-F1
#
_entry.id   AF-A0A923QUU8-F1
#
_cell.length_a   1.000
_cell.length_b   1.000
_cell.length_c   1.000
_cell.angle_alpha   90.00
_cell.angle_beta   90.00
_cell.angle_gamma   90.00
#
_symmetry.space_group_name_H-M   'P 1'
#
loop_
_entity.id
_entity.type
_entity.pdbx_description
1 polymer ?
#
loop_
_entity_poly.entity_id
_entity_poly.type
_entity_poly.pdbx_seq_one_letter_code
_entity_poly.pdbx_strand_id
1 'polypeptide(L)'
;MKFFASPLLVLFSVGSVFASGTTLTTPPLNDSSGPVFHERSQIHVSSYEKKEKKGSVLVTTPGKSFNAYGTAGRFLYTGNVPRFSREALELTVSKTALTLRAKGWVSESLMAGYRFQQLYRWKKIYDAFQEPAMSFVKMKDPQALFDRTKDKGLKNWLTIALQYMTNSLALTGVEVYSSGEESATDYKQSLLTAMLRIALSSSSVEIGDGLKLYSDLVSSADARAADASESKELFVKNLGSQFTESHERDGYLGFLTYVYPIAGSTKGAFNLPSEGQIRFGAGGTFMESRPWSDFWDDEFGGLPFMEVVSGVGFHGPITNKSGLDAWYLRRGYVSHGCFRMDASDVMELRALLPTLKGMKGKGVPLSIQSWPDVTDVNGDGKLEAIDVGYYEIPTSVDAKSVNAFLLPNAQKKYWKEHFSYLDGTFINPANGERNSFDLASGTFHNIPKYELAKGRLVKNGYYPEVQILTIPPRATSVVQYRDARTGSYNGAYEDTRGKYPMGYFNNLEWKEPIIVTPAASASVE
;
A
#
# COMPACT_ATOMS: atom_id res chain seq x y z
N MET A 1 -55.70 -27.38 -8.23
CA MET A 1 -55.32 -28.31 -7.14
C MET A 1 -54.56 -27.50 -6.10
N LYS A 2 -55.24 -27.01 -5.06
CA LYS A 2 -55.25 -27.51 -3.66
C LYS A 2 -53.87 -27.51 -2.96
N PHE A 3 -53.72 -26.51 -2.09
CA PHE A 3 -52.93 -26.34 -0.86
C PHE A 3 -52.14 -27.52 -0.29
N PHE A 4 -50.97 -27.22 0.29
CA PHE A 4 -50.75 -27.31 1.74
C PHE A 4 -49.65 -26.34 2.22
N ALA A 5 -49.97 -25.62 3.28
CA ALA A 5 -49.06 -24.81 4.09
C ALA A 5 -48.83 -25.52 5.44
N SER A 6 -47.67 -25.29 6.06
CA SER A 6 -47.45 -25.38 7.52
C SER A 6 -46.10 -24.75 7.88
N PRO A 7 -46.05 -23.73 8.76
CA PRO A 7 -44.84 -23.33 9.47
C PRO A 7 -44.78 -23.95 10.88
N LEU A 8 -43.57 -24.31 11.31
CA LEU A 8 -43.30 -24.84 12.65
C LEU A 8 -43.15 -23.67 13.64
N LEU A 9 -43.99 -23.69 14.67
CA LEU A 9 -44.02 -22.76 15.80
C LEU A 9 -43.06 -23.28 16.88
N VAL A 10 -42.12 -22.44 17.36
CA VAL A 10 -41.33 -22.72 18.58
C VAL A 10 -41.67 -21.67 19.62
N LEU A 11 -42.32 -22.14 20.70
CA LEU A 11 -42.61 -21.42 21.93
C LEU A 11 -41.37 -21.46 22.84
N PHE A 12 -40.96 -20.33 23.40
CA PHE A 12 -40.21 -20.28 24.65
C PHE A 12 -40.87 -19.30 25.62
N SER A 13 -41.00 -19.77 26.86
CA SER A 13 -41.77 -19.17 27.95
C SER A 13 -41.07 -17.96 28.57
N VAL A 14 -41.89 -16.99 28.93
CA VAL A 14 -41.57 -15.85 29.79
C VAL A 14 -41.42 -16.34 31.23
N GLY A 15 -40.29 -16.04 31.86
CA GLY A 15 -40.07 -16.26 33.29
C GLY A 15 -39.38 -15.04 33.89
N SER A 16 -40.17 -14.18 34.53
CA SER A 16 -39.71 -13.01 35.30
C SER A 16 -39.43 -13.42 36.74
N VAL A 17 -38.25 -13.07 37.26
CA VAL A 17 -37.95 -13.06 38.70
C VAL A 17 -37.22 -11.76 39.04
N PHE A 18 -37.86 -10.96 39.88
CA PHE A 18 -37.27 -9.86 40.63
C PHE A 18 -36.43 -10.40 41.78
N ALA A 19 -35.25 -9.84 42.05
CA ALA A 19 -34.85 -9.30 43.37
C ALA A 19 -33.35 -8.93 43.44
N SER A 20 -33.09 -7.78 44.08
CA SER A 20 -31.89 -7.38 44.84
C SER A 20 -30.52 -7.49 44.16
N GLY A 21 -29.74 -6.43 43.97
CA GLY A 21 -29.41 -5.42 44.99
C GLY A 21 -28.10 -5.80 45.69
N THR A 22 -26.96 -5.62 45.02
CA THR A 22 -25.63 -5.60 45.66
C THR A 22 -24.70 -4.64 44.93
N THR A 23 -24.39 -3.56 45.63
CA THR A 23 -23.33 -2.59 45.38
C THR A 23 -21.97 -3.30 45.35
N LEU A 24 -21.26 -3.26 44.23
CA LEU A 24 -19.86 -3.70 44.15
C LEU A 24 -18.95 -2.49 44.39
N THR A 25 -18.42 -2.43 45.60
CA THR A 25 -17.32 -1.55 46.01
C THR A 25 -16.04 -1.95 45.28
N THR A 26 -15.43 -1.00 44.58
CA THR A 26 -14.09 -1.11 44.00
C THR A 26 -13.03 -1.20 45.10
N PRO A 27 -12.13 -2.21 45.09
CA PRO A 27 -10.94 -2.17 45.94
C PRO A 27 -9.84 -1.31 45.31
N PRO A 28 -9.02 -0.59 46.11
CA PRO A 28 -7.87 0.14 45.61
C PRO A 28 -6.72 -0.85 45.35
N LEU A 29 -6.10 -0.76 44.17
CA LEU A 29 -4.84 -1.45 43.87
C LEU A 29 -3.72 -0.42 43.89
N ASN A 30 -2.90 -0.48 44.94
CA ASN A 30 -1.63 0.21 45.08
C ASN A 30 -0.64 -0.80 45.70
N ASP A 31 0.27 -1.33 44.89
CA ASP A 31 1.67 -1.72 45.21
C ASP A 31 2.22 -2.50 44.01
N SER A 32 3.19 -1.95 43.27
CA SER A 32 4.62 -1.94 43.58
C SER A 32 5.26 -3.35 43.54
N SER A 33 5.72 -3.72 42.35
CA SER A 33 6.84 -4.65 42.13
C SER A 33 7.12 -4.73 40.63
N GLY A 34 7.87 -3.73 40.15
CA GLY A 34 8.46 -3.79 38.82
C GLY A 34 9.52 -4.90 38.77
N PRO A 35 9.68 -5.62 37.65
CA PRO A 35 10.83 -6.49 37.47
C PRO A 35 12.08 -5.63 37.27
N VAL A 36 13.03 -5.84 38.18
CA VAL A 36 14.42 -5.36 38.15
C VAL A 36 15.05 -5.81 36.84
N PHE A 37 15.37 -4.86 35.96
CA PHE A 37 16.20 -5.12 34.79
C PHE A 37 17.63 -5.35 35.25
N HIS A 38 18.13 -6.56 35.02
CA HIS A 38 19.54 -6.86 35.19
C HIS A 38 20.37 -6.07 34.18
N GLU A 39 21.23 -5.24 34.74
CA GLU A 39 22.37 -4.60 34.12
C GLU A 39 23.37 -5.66 33.60
N ARG A 40 24.07 -5.31 32.51
CA ARG A 40 25.24 -5.95 31.87
C ARG A 40 24.98 -6.89 30.68
N SER A 41 25.18 -6.34 29.50
CA SER A 41 26.27 -6.79 28.64
C SER A 41 26.91 -5.58 27.96
N GLN A 42 28.10 -5.20 28.44
CA GLN A 42 28.98 -4.26 27.76
C GLN A 42 29.26 -4.80 26.36
N ILE A 43 28.88 -4.05 25.34
CA ILE A 43 29.25 -4.33 23.95
C ILE A 43 30.75 -4.07 23.86
N HIS A 44 31.53 -5.15 23.76
CA HIS A 44 32.89 -5.09 23.25
C HIS A 44 32.81 -4.69 21.78
N VAL A 45 33.07 -3.42 21.50
CA VAL A 45 33.37 -2.96 20.14
C VAL A 45 34.76 -3.49 19.84
N SER A 46 34.84 -4.64 19.17
CA SER A 46 36.09 -5.07 18.56
C SER A 46 36.46 -4.03 17.50
N SER A 47 37.52 -3.28 17.78
CA SER A 47 38.18 -2.42 16.81
C SER A 47 38.45 -3.21 15.53
N TYR A 48 37.78 -2.84 14.44
CA TYR A 48 38.14 -3.32 13.12
C TYR A 48 39.52 -2.75 12.79
N GLU A 49 40.57 -3.55 13.03
CA GLU A 49 41.89 -3.29 12.46
C GLU A 49 41.76 -3.34 10.94
N LYS A 50 41.88 -2.17 10.34
CA LYS A 50 41.94 -1.94 8.91
C LYS A 50 43.22 -2.60 8.38
N LYS A 51 43.12 -3.87 7.94
CA LYS A 51 44.20 -4.51 7.17
C LYS A 51 44.38 -3.72 5.87
N GLU A 52 45.38 -2.86 5.85
CA GLU A 52 45.86 -2.20 4.63
C GLU A 52 46.30 -3.27 3.62
N LYS A 53 45.44 -3.55 2.64
CA LYS A 53 45.88 -4.20 1.41
C LYS A 53 46.69 -3.19 0.61
N LYS A 54 48.01 -3.31 0.69
CA LYS A 54 48.95 -2.69 -0.26
C LYS A 54 48.62 -3.14 -1.68
N GLY A 55 48.44 -2.17 -2.57
CA GLY A 55 48.70 -2.35 -4.00
C GLY A 55 47.53 -2.83 -4.86
N SER A 56 46.48 -2.03 -5.00
CA SER A 56 45.78 -1.91 -6.28
C SER A 56 45.72 -0.43 -6.64
N VAL A 57 46.52 -0.05 -7.63
CA VAL A 57 46.47 1.29 -8.24
C VAL A 57 45.09 1.43 -8.89
N LEU A 58 44.18 2.07 -8.17
CA LEU A 58 42.95 2.58 -8.74
C LEU A 58 43.36 3.76 -9.63
N VAL A 59 43.47 3.49 -10.93
CA VAL A 59 43.54 4.53 -11.96
C VAL A 59 42.19 5.23 -11.93
N THR A 60 42.07 6.27 -11.11
CA THR A 60 40.96 7.21 -11.17
C THR A 60 41.16 8.04 -12.42
N THR A 61 40.58 7.60 -13.54
CA THR A 61 40.38 8.48 -14.68
C THR A 61 39.52 9.66 -14.20
N PRO A 62 39.89 10.93 -14.43
CA PRO A 62 39.01 12.08 -14.19
C PRO A 62 37.90 12.08 -15.25
N GLY A 63 37.02 11.08 -15.16
CA GLY A 63 35.89 10.90 -16.05
C GLY A 63 34.66 11.40 -15.35
N LYS A 64 34.18 12.59 -15.77
CA LYS A 64 32.81 13.11 -15.59
C LYS A 64 32.13 12.57 -14.34
N SER A 65 32.19 13.31 -13.24
CA SER A 65 31.12 13.24 -12.25
C SER A 65 29.83 13.39 -13.04
N PHE A 66 29.08 12.31 -13.20
CA PHE A 66 27.71 12.47 -13.59
C PHE A 66 27.16 13.41 -12.52
N ASN A 67 26.71 14.60 -12.91
CA ASN A 67 25.74 15.35 -12.15
C ASN A 67 24.43 14.53 -12.18
N ALA A 68 24.49 13.30 -11.69
CA ALA A 68 23.42 12.33 -11.50
C ALA A 68 22.78 12.56 -10.13
N TYR A 69 22.75 13.81 -9.67
CA TYR A 69 21.71 14.26 -8.76
C TYR A 69 20.42 14.26 -9.59
N GLY A 70 19.90 13.06 -9.85
CA GLY A 70 18.54 12.87 -10.29
C GLY A 70 17.66 13.69 -9.36
N THR A 71 16.70 14.40 -9.93
CA THR A 71 15.70 15.15 -9.18
C THR A 71 14.88 14.15 -8.37
N ALA A 72 15.31 13.82 -7.15
CA ALA A 72 14.49 13.08 -6.20
C ALA A 72 13.15 13.82 -6.08
N GLY A 73 12.11 13.19 -6.58
CA GLY A 73 10.82 13.82 -6.79
C GLY A 73 9.93 13.75 -5.57
N ARG A 74 9.09 14.75 -5.37
CA ARG A 74 7.90 14.55 -4.53
C ARG A 74 6.84 13.88 -5.37
N PHE A 75 6.21 12.84 -4.85
CA PHE A 75 5.16 12.12 -5.56
C PHE A 75 3.79 12.43 -4.99
N LEU A 76 2.80 12.44 -5.88
CA LEU A 76 1.39 12.62 -5.56
C LEU A 76 0.62 11.45 -6.15
N TYR A 77 -0.17 10.78 -5.32
CA TYR A 77 -1.11 9.76 -5.77
C TYR A 77 -2.31 10.42 -6.45
N THR A 78 -2.70 9.94 -7.63
CA THR A 78 -3.81 10.52 -8.41
C THR A 78 -5.00 9.57 -8.60
N GLY A 79 -4.95 8.37 -8.02
CA GLY A 79 -6.05 7.41 -8.08
C GLY A 79 -7.19 7.73 -7.10
N ASN A 80 -8.19 6.84 -7.08
CA ASN A 80 -9.51 7.07 -6.51
C ASN A 80 -9.78 6.28 -5.21
N VAL A 81 -8.76 5.70 -4.58
CA VAL A 81 -8.98 4.95 -3.33
C VAL A 81 -9.47 5.86 -2.19
N PRO A 82 -10.42 5.37 -1.36
CA PRO A 82 -10.87 6.09 -0.18
C PRO A 82 -9.80 6.05 0.90
N ARG A 83 -9.93 6.89 1.92
CA ARG A 83 -9.15 6.76 3.14
C ARG A 83 -9.94 5.96 4.17
N PHE A 84 -9.31 4.99 4.80
CA PHE A 84 -9.93 4.19 5.86
C PHE A 84 -9.55 4.73 7.25
N SER A 85 -10.48 4.57 8.20
CA SER A 85 -10.15 4.65 9.62
C SER A 85 -9.28 3.44 10.02
N ARG A 86 -8.55 3.55 11.14
CA ARG A 86 -7.68 2.45 11.58
C ARG A 86 -8.47 1.20 11.94
N GLU A 87 -9.71 1.36 12.40
CA GLU A 87 -10.60 0.27 12.77
C GLU A 87 -11.13 -0.43 11.53
N ALA A 88 -11.33 0.32 10.45
CA ALA A 88 -11.83 -0.21 9.19
C ALA A 88 -10.74 -0.87 8.32
N LEU A 89 -9.48 -0.88 8.74
CA LEU A 89 -8.37 -1.38 7.92
C LEU A 89 -7.65 -2.56 8.56
N GLU A 90 -7.41 -3.59 7.76
CA GLU A 90 -6.62 -4.77 8.12
C GLU A 90 -5.52 -4.97 7.08
N LEU A 91 -4.29 -5.15 7.55
CA LEU A 91 -3.14 -5.40 6.69
C LEU A 91 -2.59 -6.80 6.94
N THR A 92 -2.23 -7.50 5.87
CA THR A 92 -1.59 -8.82 5.95
C THR A 92 -0.41 -8.91 4.99
N VAL A 93 0.79 -9.17 5.53
CA VAL A 93 1.99 -9.47 4.75
C VAL A 93 2.21 -10.97 4.70
N SER A 94 2.31 -11.52 3.49
CA SER A 94 2.84 -12.86 3.26
C SER A 94 4.30 -12.77 2.82
N LYS A 95 5.21 -13.40 3.56
CA LYS A 95 6.63 -13.44 3.18
C LYS A 95 6.92 -14.42 2.05
N THR A 96 6.24 -15.58 2.03
CA THR A 96 6.40 -16.57 0.98
C THR A 96 5.70 -16.15 -0.30
N ALA A 97 4.49 -15.59 -0.22
CA ALA A 97 3.85 -15.05 -1.42
C ALA A 97 4.42 -13.67 -1.78
N LEU A 98 5.23 -13.03 -0.94
CA LEU A 98 5.74 -11.68 -1.21
C LEU A 98 4.61 -10.72 -1.61
N THR A 99 3.54 -10.73 -0.83
CA THR A 99 2.36 -9.86 -1.02
C THR A 99 2.05 -9.08 0.26
N LEU A 100 1.45 -7.91 0.08
CA LEU A 100 0.73 -7.19 1.11
C LEU A 100 -0.73 -7.09 0.69
N ARG A 101 -1.65 -7.64 1.47
CA ARG A 101 -3.08 -7.36 1.34
C ARG A 101 -3.49 -6.23 2.30
N ALA A 102 -4.27 -5.28 1.79
CA ALA A 102 -5.03 -4.32 2.59
C ALA A 102 -6.53 -4.58 2.37
N LYS A 103 -7.23 -4.98 3.44
CA LYS A 103 -8.69 -5.15 3.47
C LYS A 103 -9.30 -3.96 4.19
N GLY A 104 -10.06 -3.15 3.46
CA GLY A 104 -10.72 -1.95 3.96
C GLY A 104 -12.23 -2.16 4.06
N TRP A 105 -12.76 -2.20 5.28
CA TRP A 105 -14.19 -2.31 5.56
C TRP A 105 -14.92 -1.00 5.23
N VAL A 106 -15.99 -1.12 4.46
CA VAL A 106 -16.74 0.01 3.90
C VAL A 106 -18.00 0.24 4.73
N SER A 107 -18.08 1.38 5.38
CA SER A 107 -19.30 1.80 6.08
C SER A 107 -20.23 2.58 5.14
N GLU A 108 -21.48 2.69 5.55
CA GLU A 108 -22.46 3.57 4.93
C GLU A 108 -21.95 5.03 4.87
N SER A 109 -21.32 5.51 5.94
CA SER A 109 -20.75 6.86 6.00
C SER A 109 -19.59 7.07 5.02
N LEU A 110 -18.76 6.05 4.80
CA LEU A 110 -17.67 6.12 3.83
C LEU A 110 -18.22 6.24 2.41
N MET A 111 -19.20 5.39 2.04
CA MET A 111 -19.81 5.47 0.71
C MET A 111 -20.55 6.80 0.48
N ALA A 112 -21.33 7.25 1.47
CA ALA A 112 -22.04 8.52 1.40
C ALA A 112 -21.12 9.75 1.39
N GLY A 113 -19.90 9.64 1.93
CA GLY A 113 -18.90 10.71 1.93
C GLY A 113 -17.83 10.62 0.84
N TYR A 114 -17.84 9.56 0.03
CA TYR A 114 -16.80 9.24 -0.94
C TYR A 114 -16.51 10.37 -1.94
N ARG A 115 -17.54 10.94 -2.59
CA ARG A 115 -17.40 12.03 -3.57
C ARG A 115 -16.74 13.25 -2.95
N PHE A 116 -17.17 13.63 -1.75
CA PHE A 116 -16.55 14.72 -1.00
C PHE A 116 -15.08 14.43 -0.66
N GLN A 117 -14.73 13.20 -0.26
CA GLN A 117 -13.33 12.83 0.00
C GLN A 117 -12.44 13.01 -1.24
N GLN A 118 -12.91 12.56 -2.41
CA GLN A 118 -12.16 12.71 -3.67
C GLN A 118 -11.98 14.19 -4.03
N LEU A 119 -13.05 14.98 -3.94
CA LEU A 119 -13.01 16.42 -4.20
C LEU A 119 -12.13 17.19 -3.22
N TYR A 120 -12.18 16.84 -1.94
CA TYR A 120 -11.35 17.48 -0.92
C TYR A 120 -9.86 17.25 -1.20
N ARG A 121 -9.47 16.02 -1.55
CA ARG A 121 -8.09 15.71 -1.96
C ARG A 121 -7.69 16.52 -3.19
N TRP A 122 -8.51 16.48 -4.25
CA TRP A 122 -8.27 17.24 -5.48
C TRP A 122 -8.17 18.75 -5.22
N LYS A 123 -9.07 19.32 -4.43
CA LYS A 123 -9.08 20.76 -4.11
C LYS A 123 -7.82 21.20 -3.39
N LYS A 124 -7.31 20.40 -2.46
CA LYS A 124 -6.05 20.70 -1.76
C LYS A 124 -4.85 20.71 -2.70
N ILE A 125 -4.84 19.81 -3.67
CA ILE A 125 -3.83 19.80 -4.75
C ILE A 125 -4.02 21.04 -5.61
N TYR A 126 -5.23 21.31 -6.10
CA TYR A 126 -5.55 22.51 -6.87
C TYR A 126 -5.06 23.79 -6.20
N ASP A 127 -5.37 23.98 -4.90
CA ASP A 127 -4.98 25.16 -4.12
C ASP A 127 -3.47 25.31 -3.99
N ALA A 128 -2.78 24.22 -3.66
CA ALA A 128 -1.32 24.25 -3.57
C ALA A 128 -0.70 24.61 -4.92
N PHE A 129 -1.26 24.07 -6.00
CA PHE A 129 -0.87 24.39 -7.35
C PHE A 129 -1.44 25.74 -7.83
N GLN A 130 -2.13 26.56 -7.03
CA GLN A 130 -2.28 27.97 -7.42
C GLN A 130 -1.01 28.78 -7.14
N GLU A 131 -0.10 28.23 -6.33
CA GLU A 131 1.14 28.93 -6.00
C GLU A 131 2.14 28.87 -7.15
N PRO A 132 2.80 30.00 -7.49
CA PRO A 132 3.84 30.04 -8.53
C PRO A 132 5.03 29.12 -8.24
N ALA A 133 5.32 28.86 -6.96
CA ALA A 133 6.40 27.98 -6.54
C ALA A 133 6.10 26.49 -6.80
N MET A 134 4.84 26.12 -7.03
CA MET A 134 4.43 24.74 -7.23
C MET A 134 4.30 24.42 -8.72
N SER A 135 5.05 23.42 -9.16
CA SER A 135 5.01 22.91 -10.53
C SER A 135 5.01 21.39 -10.55
N PHE A 136 4.40 20.84 -11.60
CA PHE A 136 4.53 19.42 -11.89
C PHE A 136 5.86 19.18 -12.58
N VAL A 137 6.53 18.09 -12.19
CA VAL A 137 7.73 17.62 -12.86
C VAL A 137 7.29 16.62 -13.92
N LYS A 138 7.72 16.88 -15.14
CA LYS A 138 7.44 16.01 -16.26
C LYS A 138 8.26 14.72 -16.13
N MET A 139 7.58 13.60 -15.96
CA MET A 139 8.22 12.30 -15.96
C MET A 139 8.73 11.98 -17.37
N LYS A 140 9.86 11.28 -17.46
CA LYS A 140 10.41 10.87 -18.76
C LYS A 140 9.61 9.70 -19.28
N ASP A 141 9.28 9.73 -20.58
CA ASP A 141 8.66 8.61 -21.26
C ASP A 141 9.68 7.45 -21.36
N PRO A 142 9.45 6.32 -20.68
CA PRO A 142 10.33 5.17 -20.77
C PRO A 142 10.38 4.60 -22.19
N GLN A 143 9.30 4.75 -22.98
CA GLN A 143 9.22 4.26 -24.36
C GLN A 143 10.08 5.13 -25.28
N ALA A 144 9.91 6.44 -25.26
CA ALA A 144 10.80 7.34 -26.00
C ALA A 144 12.27 7.20 -25.57
N LEU A 145 12.54 6.95 -24.27
CA LEU A 145 13.88 6.61 -23.76
C LEU A 145 14.43 5.32 -24.39
N PHE A 146 13.59 4.30 -24.52
CA PHE A 146 13.93 3.01 -25.10
C PHE A 146 14.23 3.12 -26.60
N ASP A 147 13.43 3.91 -27.31
CA ASP A 147 13.57 4.09 -28.76
C ASP A 147 14.82 4.89 -29.12
N ARG A 148 15.18 5.89 -28.30
CA ARG A 148 16.36 6.74 -28.55
C ARG A 148 17.69 6.16 -28.06
N THR A 149 17.68 5.30 -27.05
CA THR A 149 18.93 4.80 -26.47
C THR A 149 19.63 3.78 -27.37
N LYS A 150 20.94 3.95 -27.55
CA LYS A 150 21.82 2.96 -28.19
C LYS A 150 22.52 2.05 -27.16
N ASP A 151 22.44 2.38 -25.88
CA ASP A 151 23.02 1.56 -24.80
C ASP A 151 22.18 0.29 -24.62
N LYS A 152 22.78 -0.87 -24.91
CA LYS A 152 22.11 -2.17 -24.84
C LYS A 152 21.67 -2.54 -23.42
N GLY A 153 22.46 -2.18 -22.41
CA GLY A 153 22.11 -2.45 -21.01
C GLY A 153 20.92 -1.61 -20.56
N LEU A 154 20.90 -0.33 -20.93
CA LEU A 154 19.75 0.55 -20.70
C LEU A 154 18.52 0.07 -21.48
N LYS A 155 18.69 -0.35 -22.74
CA LYS A 155 17.59 -0.85 -23.57
C LYS A 155 16.95 -2.10 -22.95
N ASN A 156 17.76 -3.06 -22.51
CA ASN A 156 17.29 -4.24 -21.78
C ASN A 156 16.55 -3.87 -20.48
N TRP A 157 17.11 -2.95 -19.69
CA TRP A 157 16.49 -2.47 -18.46
C TRP A 157 15.13 -1.80 -18.75
N LEU A 158 15.04 -0.98 -19.80
CA LEU A 158 13.81 -0.30 -20.21
C LEU A 158 12.78 -1.27 -20.77
N THR A 159 13.17 -2.34 -21.47
CA THR A 159 12.22 -3.39 -21.89
C THR A 159 11.50 -3.99 -20.69
N ILE A 160 12.23 -4.27 -19.61
CA ILE A 160 11.65 -4.75 -18.36
C ILE A 160 10.80 -3.66 -17.73
N ALA A 161 11.36 -2.46 -17.55
CA ALA A 161 10.63 -1.36 -16.94
C ALA A 161 9.30 -1.08 -17.66
N LEU A 162 9.26 -1.07 -18.99
CA LEU A 162 8.06 -0.88 -19.80
C LEU A 162 7.00 -1.98 -19.62
N GLN A 163 7.37 -3.19 -19.22
CA GLN A 163 6.40 -4.24 -18.91
C GLN A 163 5.72 -4.02 -17.56
N TYR A 164 6.38 -3.31 -16.64
CA TYR A 164 5.96 -3.23 -15.22
C TYR A 164 5.55 -1.82 -14.78
N MET A 165 6.05 -0.79 -15.46
CA MET A 165 5.70 0.61 -15.25
C MET A 165 4.32 0.87 -15.85
N THR A 166 3.28 0.54 -15.11
CA THR A 166 1.91 0.94 -15.44
C THR A 166 1.62 2.33 -14.89
N ASN A 167 2.40 3.33 -15.30
CA ASN A 167 2.15 4.73 -14.95
C ASN A 167 0.84 5.17 -15.63
N SER A 168 -0.28 5.07 -14.91
CA SER A 168 -1.62 5.17 -15.51
C SER A 168 -2.06 6.59 -15.90
N LEU A 169 -1.16 7.58 -15.96
CA LEU A 169 -1.50 8.87 -16.59
C LEU A 169 -1.75 8.72 -18.11
N ALA A 170 -1.30 7.63 -18.72
CA ALA A 170 -1.69 7.27 -20.08
C ALA A 170 -3.23 7.10 -20.23
N LEU A 171 -3.96 6.81 -19.15
CA LEU A 171 -5.43 6.65 -19.18
C LEU A 171 -6.19 7.99 -19.19
N THR A 172 -5.52 9.13 -18.95
CA THR A 172 -6.21 10.43 -18.97
C THR A 172 -6.29 11.02 -20.38
N GLY A 173 -5.71 10.36 -21.39
CA GLY A 173 -5.60 10.89 -22.76
C GLY A 173 -4.74 12.17 -22.85
N VAL A 174 -4.14 12.60 -21.74
CA VAL A 174 -3.17 13.68 -21.70
C VAL A 174 -1.83 13.04 -22.00
N GLU A 175 -1.25 13.35 -23.16
CA GLU A 175 0.15 13.02 -23.43
C GLU A 175 1.03 13.80 -22.44
N VAL A 176 1.20 13.25 -21.24
CA VAL A 176 2.08 13.80 -20.19
C VAL A 176 3.54 13.87 -20.67
N TYR A 177 3.84 13.21 -21.78
CA TYR A 177 5.13 13.17 -22.45
C TYR A 177 5.17 14.11 -23.66
N SER A 178 4.88 15.41 -23.51
CA SER A 178 4.89 16.30 -24.67
C SER A 178 6.25 16.35 -25.39
N SER A 179 6.23 16.44 -26.71
CA SER A 179 7.43 16.65 -27.53
C SER A 179 7.71 18.14 -27.79
N GLY A 180 7.08 19.07 -27.04
CA GLY A 180 7.15 20.51 -27.33
C GLY A 180 6.92 21.45 -26.13
N GLU A 181 7.20 22.74 -26.39
CA GLU A 181 7.17 23.90 -25.50
C GLU A 181 5.74 24.31 -25.05
N GLU A 182 4.92 23.38 -24.57
CA GLU A 182 3.68 23.76 -23.90
C GLU A 182 4.01 24.66 -22.69
N SER A 183 3.20 25.70 -22.48
CA SER A 183 3.40 26.57 -21.32
C SER A 183 3.18 25.74 -20.04
N ALA A 184 4.05 25.93 -19.04
CA ALA A 184 3.93 25.20 -17.77
C ALA A 184 2.55 25.36 -17.11
N THR A 185 1.83 26.43 -17.43
CA THR A 185 0.45 26.71 -17.02
C THR A 185 -0.54 25.75 -17.67
N ASP A 186 -0.45 25.53 -18.99
CA ASP A 186 -1.39 24.67 -19.72
C ASP A 186 -1.23 23.21 -19.29
N TYR A 187 0.00 22.75 -19.17
CA TYR A 187 0.30 21.41 -18.66
C TYR A 187 -0.29 21.17 -17.26
N LYS A 188 -0.15 22.18 -16.40
CA LYS A 188 -0.67 22.16 -15.03
C LYS A 188 -2.20 22.15 -14.98
N GLN A 189 -2.87 22.93 -15.82
CA GLN A 189 -4.33 22.90 -15.94
C GLN A 189 -4.81 21.55 -16.46
N SER A 190 -4.19 21.03 -17.52
CA SER A 190 -4.52 19.72 -18.10
C SER A 190 -4.42 18.60 -17.07
N LEU A 191 -3.37 18.58 -16.24
CA LEU A 191 -3.21 17.57 -15.21
C LEU A 191 -4.22 17.73 -14.07
N LEU A 192 -4.51 18.95 -13.62
CA LEU A 192 -5.54 19.20 -12.61
C LEU A 192 -6.94 18.82 -13.09
N THR A 193 -7.26 19.08 -14.36
CA THR A 193 -8.51 18.64 -15.01
C THR A 193 -8.56 17.12 -15.09
N ALA A 194 -7.49 16.47 -15.55
CA ALA A 194 -7.41 15.01 -15.61
C ALA A 194 -7.64 14.35 -14.24
N MET A 195 -7.04 14.88 -13.18
CA MET A 195 -7.24 14.41 -11.81
C MET A 195 -8.68 14.60 -11.33
N LEU A 196 -9.33 15.72 -11.68
CA LEU A 196 -10.74 15.95 -11.37
C LEU A 196 -11.65 14.94 -12.08
N ARG A 197 -11.37 14.68 -13.35
CA ARG A 197 -12.09 13.72 -14.18
C ARG A 197 -11.97 12.30 -13.64
N ILE A 198 -10.80 11.89 -13.15
CA ILE A 198 -10.61 10.63 -12.42
C ILE A 198 -11.43 10.63 -11.11
N ALA A 199 -11.28 11.67 -10.30
CA ALA A 199 -11.94 11.79 -9.00
C ALA A 199 -13.47 11.67 -9.10
N LEU A 200 -14.06 12.27 -10.12
CA LEU A 200 -15.51 12.28 -10.37
C LEU A 200 -15.98 11.28 -11.42
N SER A 201 -15.07 10.44 -11.95
CA SER A 201 -15.38 9.48 -13.01
C SER A 201 -16.14 10.12 -14.18
N SER A 202 -15.76 11.33 -14.58
CA SER A 202 -16.47 12.13 -15.57
C SER A 202 -15.49 12.66 -16.61
N SER A 203 -15.73 12.40 -17.90
CA SER A 203 -14.85 12.85 -18.98
C SER A 203 -15.04 14.31 -19.36
N SER A 204 -16.15 14.94 -18.97
CA SER A 204 -16.55 16.28 -19.39
C SER A 204 -16.52 17.32 -18.27
N VAL A 205 -16.13 16.93 -17.05
CA VAL A 205 -16.07 17.88 -15.93
C VAL A 205 -14.89 18.81 -16.08
N GLU A 206 -15.13 20.09 -15.85
CA GLU A 206 -14.13 21.15 -15.87
C GLU A 206 -13.79 21.63 -14.45
N ILE A 207 -12.64 22.30 -14.31
CA ILE A 207 -12.16 22.81 -13.00
C ILE A 207 -13.22 23.67 -12.30
N GLY A 208 -13.92 24.53 -13.05
CA GLY A 208 -14.97 25.41 -12.50
C GLY A 208 -16.10 24.63 -11.84
N ASP A 209 -16.54 23.54 -12.46
CA ASP A 209 -17.59 22.66 -11.93
C ASP A 209 -17.12 21.98 -10.65
N GLY A 210 -15.89 21.47 -10.63
CA GLY A 210 -15.28 20.84 -9.46
C GLY A 210 -15.15 21.80 -8.27
N LEU A 211 -14.75 23.05 -8.52
CA LEU A 211 -14.66 24.09 -7.50
C LEU A 211 -16.04 24.45 -6.94
N LYS A 212 -17.04 24.64 -7.81
CA LYS A 212 -18.41 24.94 -7.40
C LYS A 212 -18.96 23.80 -6.54
N LEU A 213 -18.86 22.58 -7.02
CA LEU A 213 -19.34 21.39 -6.31
C LEU A 213 -18.65 21.22 -4.95
N TYR A 214 -17.33 21.40 -4.88
CA TYR A 214 -16.62 21.39 -3.60
C TYR A 214 -17.14 22.48 -2.65
N SER A 215 -17.37 23.69 -3.15
CA SER A 215 -17.92 24.81 -2.38
C SER A 215 -19.32 24.48 -1.84
N ASP A 216 -20.17 23.88 -2.67
CA ASP A 216 -21.51 23.46 -2.30
C ASP A 216 -21.45 22.41 -1.17
N LEU A 217 -20.58 21.38 -1.29
CA LEU A 217 -20.45 20.30 -0.30
C LEU A 217 -19.74 20.72 1.00
N VAL A 218 -18.84 21.69 0.97
CA VAL A 218 -18.17 22.17 2.20
C VAL A 218 -19.08 23.10 3.02
N SER A 219 -20.07 23.74 2.37
CA SER A 219 -20.93 24.76 2.97
C SER A 219 -21.74 24.29 4.19
N SER A 220 -22.18 23.03 4.21
CA SER A 220 -22.99 22.48 5.30
C SER A 220 -22.93 20.96 5.39
N ALA A 221 -23.34 20.40 6.53
CA ALA A 221 -23.56 18.96 6.66
C ALA A 221 -24.76 18.49 5.84
N ASP A 222 -25.81 19.30 5.74
CA ASP A 222 -27.02 19.00 4.98
C ASP A 222 -26.74 18.87 3.49
N ALA A 223 -25.87 19.71 2.92
CA ALA A 223 -25.44 19.58 1.54
C ALA A 223 -24.75 18.24 1.26
N ARG A 224 -23.96 17.73 2.23
CA ARG A 224 -23.32 16.41 2.10
C ARG A 224 -24.32 15.27 2.29
N ALA A 225 -25.29 15.43 3.18
CA ALA A 225 -26.36 14.45 3.34
C ALA A 225 -27.22 14.36 2.06
N ALA A 226 -27.49 15.49 1.42
CA ALA A 226 -28.20 15.55 0.14
C ALA A 226 -27.41 14.90 -1.01
N ASP A 227 -26.08 14.98 -1.00
CA ASP A 227 -25.17 14.37 -2.00
C ASP A 227 -24.90 12.87 -1.76
N ALA A 228 -25.46 12.28 -0.72
CA ALA A 228 -25.14 10.90 -0.33
C ALA A 228 -25.45 9.88 -1.43
N SER A 229 -26.52 10.08 -2.20
CA SER A 229 -26.90 9.18 -3.30
C SER A 229 -25.88 9.22 -4.43
N GLU A 230 -25.55 10.41 -4.92
CA GLU A 230 -24.55 10.64 -5.97
C GLU A 230 -23.16 10.17 -5.52
N SER A 231 -22.83 10.33 -4.24
CA SER A 231 -21.59 9.81 -3.67
C SER A 231 -21.51 8.29 -3.70
N LYS A 232 -22.61 7.59 -3.37
CA LYS A 232 -22.69 6.12 -3.47
C LYS A 232 -22.60 5.64 -4.91
N GLU A 233 -23.30 6.30 -5.84
CA GLU A 233 -23.21 5.98 -7.27
C GLU A 233 -21.77 6.15 -7.78
N LEU A 234 -21.10 7.23 -7.40
CA LEU A 234 -19.69 7.45 -7.74
C LEU A 234 -18.78 6.37 -7.12
N PHE A 235 -19.04 5.96 -5.87
CA PHE A 235 -18.30 4.86 -5.23
C PHE A 235 -18.45 3.57 -6.04
N VAL A 236 -19.67 3.16 -6.38
CA VAL A 236 -19.94 1.94 -7.16
C VAL A 236 -19.29 2.04 -8.54
N LYS A 237 -19.36 3.19 -9.20
CA LYS A 237 -18.73 3.42 -10.50
C LYS A 237 -17.21 3.26 -10.44
N ASN A 238 -16.58 3.75 -9.37
CA ASN A 238 -15.13 3.76 -9.23
C ASN A 238 -14.54 2.46 -8.67
N LEU A 239 -15.28 1.80 -7.76
CA LEU A 239 -14.76 0.75 -6.89
C LEU A 239 -15.67 -0.48 -6.82
N GLY A 240 -16.82 -0.49 -7.51
CA GLY A 240 -17.80 -1.57 -7.44
C GLY A 240 -17.24 -2.93 -7.88
N SER A 241 -16.29 -2.97 -8.82
CA SER A 241 -15.61 -4.22 -9.21
C SER A 241 -14.65 -4.76 -8.16
N GLN A 242 -14.28 -3.96 -7.15
CA GLN A 242 -13.41 -4.32 -6.04
C GLN A 242 -14.19 -4.49 -4.72
N PHE A 243 -15.46 -4.10 -4.72
CA PHE A 243 -16.33 -4.13 -3.55
C PHE A 243 -17.00 -5.49 -3.41
N THR A 244 -16.83 -6.06 -2.23
CA THR A 244 -17.48 -7.29 -1.80
C THR A 244 -18.47 -6.95 -0.71
N GLU A 245 -19.76 -7.22 -0.95
CA GLU A 245 -20.79 -7.10 0.08
C GLU A 245 -20.57 -8.14 1.18
N SER A 246 -20.65 -7.73 2.45
CA SER A 246 -20.43 -8.62 3.59
C SER A 246 -21.05 -8.04 4.85
N HIS A 247 -21.65 -8.92 5.65
CA HIS A 247 -22.23 -8.59 6.96
C HIS A 247 -21.48 -9.26 8.12
N GLU A 248 -20.24 -9.69 7.89
CA GLU A 248 -19.39 -10.29 8.92
C GLU A 248 -19.05 -9.31 10.06
N ARG A 249 -19.22 -8.00 9.83
CA ARG A 249 -18.82 -6.95 10.75
C ARG A 249 -19.91 -5.89 10.88
N ASP A 250 -20.45 -5.76 12.10
CA ASP A 250 -21.45 -4.76 12.43
C ASP A 250 -21.01 -3.35 12.04
N GLY A 251 -21.92 -2.58 11.43
CA GLY A 251 -21.69 -1.20 10.99
C GLY A 251 -20.97 -1.06 9.64
N TYR A 252 -20.68 -2.16 8.96
CA TYR A 252 -20.09 -2.17 7.62
C TYR A 252 -21.01 -2.88 6.61
N LEU A 253 -20.95 -2.42 5.36
CA LEU A 253 -21.71 -2.95 4.23
C LEU A 253 -20.94 -4.05 3.49
N GLY A 254 -19.62 -4.07 3.65
CA GLY A 254 -18.72 -4.93 2.90
C GLY A 254 -17.28 -4.47 3.02
N PHE A 255 -16.44 -4.88 2.09
CA PHE A 255 -15.03 -4.52 2.07
C PHE A 255 -14.46 -4.33 0.66
N LEU A 256 -13.37 -3.57 0.58
CA LEU A 256 -12.48 -3.49 -0.58
C LEU A 256 -11.21 -4.28 -0.27
N THR A 257 -10.74 -5.07 -1.25
CA THR A 257 -9.48 -5.80 -1.14
C THR A 257 -8.45 -5.25 -2.13
N TYR A 258 -7.33 -4.76 -1.59
CA TYR A 258 -6.16 -4.35 -2.35
C TYR A 258 -5.04 -5.34 -2.08
N VAL A 259 -4.39 -5.83 -3.12
CA VAL A 259 -3.23 -6.70 -2.95
C VAL A 259 -2.06 -6.17 -3.76
N TYR A 260 -0.98 -5.89 -3.05
CA TYR A 260 0.23 -5.31 -3.58
C TYR A 260 1.32 -6.37 -3.67
N PRO A 261 2.09 -6.40 -4.77
CA PRO A 261 3.36 -7.11 -4.76
C PRO A 261 4.32 -6.42 -3.80
N ILE A 262 5.13 -7.20 -3.10
CA ILE A 262 6.25 -6.66 -2.33
C ILE A 262 7.55 -7.39 -2.70
N ALA A 263 8.68 -6.73 -2.47
CA ALA A 263 9.96 -7.40 -2.35
C ALA A 263 10.34 -7.42 -0.87
N GLY A 264 10.82 -8.56 -0.37
CA GLY A 264 11.07 -8.75 1.06
C GLY A 264 12.12 -9.83 1.30
N SER A 265 12.73 -9.82 2.49
CA SER A 265 13.66 -10.87 2.88
C SER A 265 12.93 -12.04 3.53
N THR A 266 13.25 -13.29 3.14
CA THR A 266 12.85 -14.49 3.91
C THR A 266 14.00 -15.04 4.77
N LYS A 267 15.26 -14.66 4.51
CA LYS A 267 16.48 -15.24 5.13
C LYS A 267 17.63 -14.23 5.40
N GLY A 268 17.35 -12.93 5.49
CA GLY A 268 18.35 -11.90 5.79
C GLY A 268 18.67 -11.78 7.30
N ALA A 269 19.84 -11.23 7.62
CA ALA A 269 20.53 -11.29 8.92
C ALA A 269 19.79 -10.80 10.20
N PHE A 270 18.50 -10.43 10.13
CA PHE A 270 17.75 -9.94 11.29
C PHE A 270 16.37 -10.57 11.53
N ASN A 271 15.86 -11.54 10.75
CA ASN A 271 14.55 -12.20 10.99
C ASN A 271 13.33 -11.26 11.16
N LEU A 272 13.48 -9.96 10.87
CA LEU A 272 12.45 -8.95 11.07
C LEU A 272 11.71 -8.61 9.76
N PRO A 273 10.40 -8.26 9.88
CA PRO A 273 9.61 -8.40 11.09
C PRO A 273 9.22 -9.88 11.28
N SER A 274 9.23 -10.38 12.52
CA SER A 274 8.86 -11.77 12.81
C SER A 274 7.39 -12.04 12.43
N GLU A 275 7.02 -13.31 12.29
CA GLU A 275 5.58 -13.64 12.24
C GLU A 275 4.87 -13.10 13.48
N GLY A 276 3.63 -12.68 13.31
CA GLY A 276 2.81 -12.14 14.38
C GLY A 276 1.94 -10.98 13.92
N GLN A 277 1.18 -10.44 14.86
CA GLN A 277 0.45 -9.21 14.65
C GLN A 277 1.17 -8.06 15.33
N ILE A 278 1.33 -6.96 14.61
CA ILE A 278 1.90 -5.71 15.12
C ILE A 278 0.96 -4.54 14.83
N ARG A 279 1.26 -3.39 15.45
CA ARG A 279 0.52 -2.15 15.22
C ARG A 279 1.32 -1.25 14.30
N PHE A 280 1.04 -1.38 13.01
CA PHE A 280 1.67 -0.57 11.98
C PHE A 280 1.44 0.92 12.25
N GLY A 281 2.52 1.67 12.40
CA GLY A 281 2.43 3.10 12.66
C GLY A 281 2.25 3.56 14.10
N ALA A 282 2.08 2.63 15.05
CA ALA A 282 1.84 3.01 16.45
C ALA A 282 3.02 3.77 17.08
N GLY A 283 4.25 3.47 16.65
CA GLY A 283 5.48 4.13 17.10
C GLY A 283 5.63 5.58 16.64
N GLY A 284 4.76 6.06 15.75
CA GLY A 284 4.76 7.45 15.27
C GLY A 284 5.91 7.82 14.34
N THR A 285 6.81 6.89 14.02
CA THR A 285 7.96 7.07 13.12
C THR A 285 7.61 6.85 11.65
N PHE A 286 6.41 7.29 11.23
CA PHE A 286 6.16 7.44 9.81
C PHE A 286 7.05 8.54 9.29
N MET A 287 8.03 8.17 8.47
CA MET A 287 8.84 9.12 7.75
C MET A 287 8.25 9.19 6.36
N GLU A 288 7.58 10.27 6.00
CA GLU A 288 6.99 10.41 4.65
C GLU A 288 8.04 10.50 3.54
N SER A 289 9.29 10.24 3.89
CA SER A 289 10.48 9.96 3.09
C SER A 289 11.69 10.15 4.01
N ARG A 290 12.76 9.37 3.80
CA ARG A 290 14.09 9.89 4.12
C ARG A 290 14.62 10.50 2.83
N PRO A 291 14.81 11.83 2.75
CA PRO A 291 15.31 12.46 1.53
C PRO A 291 16.70 11.95 1.15
N TRP A 292 17.46 11.43 2.13
CA TRP A 292 18.80 10.91 1.91
C TRP A 292 19.22 9.96 3.03
N SER A 293 19.99 8.96 2.64
CA SER A 293 21.00 8.34 3.47
C SER A 293 22.34 8.76 2.86
N ASP A 294 23.20 9.44 3.62
CA ASP A 294 24.58 9.74 3.15
C ASP A 294 25.39 8.47 2.84
N PHE A 295 24.86 7.31 3.24
CA PHE A 295 25.39 5.98 2.93
C PHE A 295 24.78 5.33 1.69
N TRP A 296 23.57 5.75 1.29
CA TRP A 296 22.76 5.11 0.24
C TRP A 296 22.08 6.20 -0.60
N ASP A 297 22.81 6.76 -1.56
CA ASP A 297 22.24 7.64 -2.58
C ASP A 297 20.99 6.96 -3.19
N ASP A 298 19.88 7.70 -3.27
CA ASP A 298 18.63 7.27 -3.93
C ASP A 298 17.80 6.14 -3.29
N GLU A 299 18.06 5.74 -2.03
CA GLU A 299 17.47 4.52 -1.41
C GLU A 299 15.93 4.41 -1.48
N PHE A 300 15.22 5.55 -1.46
CA PHE A 300 13.74 5.58 -1.48
C PHE A 300 13.14 6.40 -2.64
N GLY A 301 13.98 7.02 -3.47
CA GLY A 301 13.53 7.77 -4.64
C GLY A 301 12.52 8.90 -4.38
N GLY A 302 12.41 9.45 -3.16
CA GLY A 302 11.41 10.47 -2.80
C GLY A 302 10.02 9.94 -2.40
N LEU A 303 9.90 8.62 -2.23
CA LEU A 303 8.67 7.94 -1.81
C LEU A 303 8.61 7.77 -0.28
N PRO A 304 7.41 7.55 0.30
CA PRO A 304 7.26 7.42 1.74
C PRO A 304 7.98 6.18 2.28
N PHE A 305 8.56 6.32 3.48
CA PHE A 305 9.05 5.21 4.31
C PHE A 305 8.08 4.99 5.48
N MET A 306 7.21 4.00 5.36
CA MET A 306 6.23 3.69 6.38
C MET A 306 6.77 2.63 7.32
N GLU A 307 7.33 3.06 8.45
CA GLU A 307 7.94 2.15 9.42
C GLU A 307 6.93 1.18 10.03
N VAL A 308 7.35 -0.08 10.06
CA VAL A 308 6.64 -1.22 10.62
C VAL A 308 7.20 -1.54 12.00
N VAL A 309 8.52 -1.75 12.11
CA VAL A 309 9.22 -2.02 13.39
C VAL A 309 10.72 -1.80 13.25
N SER A 310 11.35 -1.12 14.22
CA SER A 310 12.81 -1.06 14.38
C SER A 310 13.59 -0.71 13.09
N GLY A 311 13.16 0.32 12.37
CA GLY A 311 13.78 0.74 11.11
C GLY A 311 13.46 -0.13 9.89
N VAL A 312 12.56 -1.10 10.03
CA VAL A 312 11.99 -1.90 8.94
C VAL A 312 10.65 -1.30 8.54
N GLY A 313 10.40 -1.10 7.24
CA GLY A 313 9.18 -0.44 6.76
C GLY A 313 8.80 -0.80 5.34
N PHE A 314 7.63 -0.31 4.91
CA PHE A 314 7.22 -0.27 3.52
C PHE A 314 7.80 0.97 2.84
N HIS A 315 8.41 0.82 1.67
CA HIS A 315 8.94 1.94 0.90
C HIS A 315 8.97 1.67 -0.60
N GLY A 316 9.32 2.69 -1.38
CA GLY A 316 9.45 2.60 -2.85
C GLY A 316 10.55 1.65 -3.35
N PRO A 317 10.66 1.45 -4.68
CA PRO A 317 11.57 0.48 -5.26
C PRO A 317 13.03 0.98 -5.31
N ILE A 318 14.00 0.07 -5.18
CA ILE A 318 15.45 0.37 -5.28
C ILE A 318 15.99 0.30 -6.72
N THR A 319 15.23 -0.26 -7.67
CA THR A 319 15.68 -0.40 -9.08
C THR A 319 15.81 0.94 -9.81
N ASN A 320 15.52 2.01 -9.09
CA ASN A 320 15.71 3.38 -9.46
C ASN A 320 16.95 3.62 -10.34
N LYS A 321 16.71 4.09 -11.57
CA LYS A 321 17.67 4.93 -12.27
C LYS A 321 17.21 6.37 -12.12
N SER A 322 17.71 7.08 -11.12
CA SER A 322 17.15 8.37 -10.67
C SER A 322 17.28 9.43 -11.75
N GLY A 323 18.36 9.36 -12.51
CA GLY A 323 18.56 10.15 -13.72
C GLY A 323 17.56 9.86 -14.86
N LEU A 324 16.66 8.88 -14.75
CA LEU A 324 15.65 8.53 -15.75
C LEU A 324 14.20 8.68 -15.25
N ASP A 325 13.97 9.01 -13.99
CA ASP A 325 12.64 9.03 -13.35
C ASP A 325 11.84 7.74 -13.60
N ALA A 326 12.56 6.62 -13.68
CA ALA A 326 12.02 5.32 -14.02
C ALA A 326 12.39 4.31 -12.93
N TRP A 327 11.38 3.56 -12.51
CA TRP A 327 11.43 2.63 -11.38
C TRP A 327 10.52 1.46 -11.68
N TYR A 328 10.87 0.27 -11.17
CA TYR A 328 9.97 -0.87 -11.17
C TYR A 328 10.21 -1.72 -9.93
N LEU A 329 9.19 -2.33 -9.37
CA LEU A 329 9.42 -3.30 -8.31
C LEU A 329 10.14 -4.55 -8.85
N ARG A 330 11.34 -4.84 -8.35
CA ARG A 330 11.96 -6.15 -8.49
C ARG A 330 11.46 -7.05 -7.37
N ARG A 331 10.53 -7.95 -7.66
CA ARG A 331 10.09 -8.99 -6.70
C ARG A 331 11.26 -9.92 -6.39
N GLY A 332 11.33 -10.39 -5.15
CA GLY A 332 12.39 -11.28 -4.69
C GLY A 332 13.13 -10.74 -3.46
N TYR A 333 14.25 -11.37 -3.15
CA TYR A 333 14.98 -11.10 -1.92
C TYR A 333 15.74 -9.78 -1.94
N VAL A 334 15.58 -9.05 -0.85
CA VAL A 334 16.24 -7.78 -0.62
C VAL A 334 16.98 -7.79 0.70
N SER A 335 18.13 -7.13 0.74
CA SER A 335 18.89 -6.93 1.96
C SER A 335 18.13 -6.02 2.95
N HIS A 336 18.38 -6.20 4.24
CA HIS A 336 17.92 -5.34 5.35
C HIS A 336 16.45 -5.42 5.78
N GLY A 337 15.67 -6.40 5.32
CA GLY A 337 14.39 -6.77 5.96
C GLY A 337 13.18 -5.88 5.66
N CYS A 338 13.35 -4.73 4.99
CA CYS A 338 12.24 -3.88 4.53
C CYS A 338 11.36 -4.54 3.47
N PHE A 339 10.14 -4.03 3.35
CA PHE A 339 9.21 -4.36 2.29
C PHE A 339 9.26 -3.27 1.22
N ARG A 340 9.62 -3.65 0.00
CA ARG A 340 9.65 -2.72 -1.13
C ARG A 340 8.40 -2.88 -1.96
N MET A 341 7.88 -1.78 -2.44
CA MET A 341 6.67 -1.71 -3.26
C MET A 341 6.97 -0.94 -4.54
N ASP A 342 6.11 -1.05 -5.54
CA ASP A 342 6.16 -0.10 -6.64
C ASP A 342 5.90 1.33 -6.13
N ALA A 343 6.39 2.33 -6.86
CA ALA A 343 6.21 3.74 -6.51
C ALA A 343 4.73 4.12 -6.41
N SER A 344 3.93 3.55 -7.30
CA SER A 344 2.51 3.84 -7.39
C SER A 344 1.71 3.09 -6.32
N ASP A 345 2.08 1.84 -6.04
CA ASP A 345 1.51 1.01 -4.97
C ASP A 345 1.77 1.56 -3.56
N VAL A 346 3.00 1.99 -3.27
CA VAL A 346 3.33 2.54 -1.94
C VAL A 346 2.57 3.83 -1.66
N MET A 347 2.28 4.59 -2.72
CA MET A 347 1.52 5.83 -2.67
C MET A 347 0.01 5.55 -2.53
N GLU A 348 -0.51 4.51 -3.18
CA GLU A 348 -1.89 4.04 -2.98
C GLU A 348 -2.09 3.52 -1.54
N LEU A 349 -1.20 2.67 -1.06
CA LEU A 349 -1.22 2.18 0.32
C LEU A 349 -1.22 3.35 1.29
N ARG A 350 -0.38 4.36 1.04
CA ARG A 350 -0.35 5.58 1.85
C ARG A 350 -1.68 6.33 1.83
N ALA A 351 -2.37 6.39 0.69
CA ALA A 351 -3.68 7.03 0.53
C ALA A 351 -4.82 6.26 1.24
N LEU A 352 -4.73 4.93 1.29
CA LEU A 352 -5.65 4.07 2.06
C LEU A 352 -5.54 4.29 3.57
N LEU A 353 -4.31 4.48 4.06
CA LEU A 353 -4.02 4.57 5.49
C LEU A 353 -4.64 5.81 6.14
N PRO A 354 -4.93 5.74 7.46
CA PRO A 354 -5.30 6.91 8.23
C PRO A 354 -4.20 7.98 8.19
N THR A 355 -4.50 9.16 8.72
CA THR A 355 -3.49 10.22 8.88
C THR A 355 -2.50 9.83 9.98
N LEU A 356 -1.31 10.44 10.02
CA LEU A 356 -0.32 10.16 11.08
C LEU A 356 -0.91 10.34 12.48
N LYS A 357 -1.70 11.39 12.67
CA LYS A 357 -2.44 11.64 13.90
C LYS A 357 -3.46 10.55 14.20
N GLY A 358 -4.17 10.06 13.17
CA GLY A 358 -5.10 8.94 13.28
C GLY A 358 -4.42 7.61 13.66
N MET A 359 -3.13 7.46 13.39
CA MET A 359 -2.36 6.25 13.71
C MET A 359 -1.60 6.34 15.04
N LYS A 360 -1.37 7.54 15.59
CA LYS A 360 -0.54 7.76 16.78
C LYS A 360 -0.99 6.91 17.98
N GLY A 361 -0.07 6.09 18.51
CA GLY A 361 -0.27 5.25 19.71
C GLY A 361 -1.17 4.03 19.53
N LYS A 362 -1.82 3.88 18.37
CA LYS A 362 -2.85 2.86 18.12
C LYS A 362 -2.55 2.00 16.90
N GLY A 363 -2.01 2.61 15.83
CA GLY A 363 -1.66 1.97 14.57
C GLY A 363 -2.81 1.26 13.86
N VAL A 364 -2.49 0.66 12.72
CA VAL A 364 -3.35 -0.28 12.00
C VAL A 364 -2.90 -1.71 12.32
N PRO A 365 -3.80 -2.67 12.57
CA PRO A 365 -3.41 -4.07 12.68
C PRO A 365 -2.68 -4.54 11.41
N LEU A 366 -1.46 -5.04 11.59
CA LEU A 366 -0.67 -5.65 10.52
C LEU A 366 -0.28 -7.07 10.95
N SER A 367 -0.83 -8.05 10.26
CA SER A 367 -0.49 -9.46 10.38
C SER A 367 0.69 -9.77 9.45
N ILE A 368 1.75 -10.36 9.99
CA ILE A 368 2.88 -10.85 9.20
C ILE A 368 2.93 -12.35 9.36
N GLN A 369 2.93 -13.05 8.24
CA GLN A 369 2.95 -14.51 8.19
C GLN A 369 3.99 -14.98 7.18
N SER A 370 4.61 -16.13 7.43
CA SER A 370 5.54 -16.70 6.47
C SER A 370 4.79 -17.27 5.28
N TRP A 371 3.64 -17.91 5.48
CA TRP A 371 2.91 -18.61 4.43
C TRP A 371 2.04 -17.68 3.56
N PRO A 372 1.57 -18.15 2.37
CA PRO A 372 0.58 -17.43 1.58
C PRO A 372 -0.61 -16.98 2.43
N ASP A 373 -1.12 -15.79 2.12
CA ASP A 373 -2.35 -15.30 2.74
C ASP A 373 -3.54 -16.05 2.18
N VAL A 374 -4.31 -16.70 3.05
CA VAL A 374 -5.49 -17.47 2.68
C VAL A 374 -6.72 -16.78 3.23
N THR A 375 -7.57 -16.30 2.33
CA THR A 375 -8.81 -15.60 2.67
C THR A 375 -9.79 -15.78 1.52
N ASP A 376 -11.07 -15.57 1.80
CA ASP A 376 -12.06 -15.31 0.78
C ASP A 376 -11.88 -13.86 0.31
N VAL A 377 -11.42 -13.69 -0.93
CA VAL A 377 -11.07 -12.37 -1.48
C VAL A 377 -12.30 -11.62 -1.98
N ASN A 378 -13.34 -12.33 -2.43
CA ASN A 378 -14.49 -11.79 -3.16
C ASN A 378 -15.85 -12.08 -2.49
N GLY A 379 -15.85 -12.72 -1.32
CA GLY A 379 -17.04 -13.05 -0.53
C GLY A 379 -17.86 -14.22 -1.08
N ASP A 380 -17.30 -15.05 -1.98
CA ASP A 380 -18.03 -16.17 -2.60
C ASP A 380 -18.04 -17.46 -1.74
N GLY A 381 -17.44 -17.40 -0.55
CA GLY A 381 -17.33 -18.51 0.40
C GLY A 381 -16.16 -19.46 0.12
N LYS A 382 -15.38 -19.24 -0.94
CA LYS A 382 -14.17 -20.01 -1.24
C LYS A 382 -12.97 -19.32 -0.65
N LEU A 383 -12.02 -20.12 -0.20
CA LEU A 383 -10.74 -19.62 0.30
C LEU A 383 -9.70 -19.77 -0.79
N GLU A 384 -8.92 -18.72 -1.01
CA GLU A 384 -7.81 -18.75 -1.96
C GLU A 384 -6.50 -18.32 -1.33
N ALA A 385 -5.41 -18.93 -1.79
CA ALA A 385 -4.06 -18.52 -1.48
C ALA A 385 -3.72 -17.35 -2.40
N ILE A 386 -3.59 -16.15 -1.83
CA ILE A 386 -3.40 -14.92 -2.58
C ILE A 386 -1.99 -14.88 -3.16
N ASP A 387 -1.93 -14.66 -4.47
CA ASP A 387 -0.76 -14.22 -5.22
C ASP A 387 -1.08 -12.93 -5.97
N VAL A 388 -0.04 -12.21 -6.39
CA VAL A 388 -0.16 -11.05 -7.26
C VAL A 388 0.77 -11.24 -8.44
N GLY A 389 0.27 -10.96 -9.64
CA GLY A 389 1.00 -11.12 -10.89
C GLY A 389 2.14 -10.11 -11.06
N TYR A 390 3.29 -10.35 -10.41
CA TYR A 390 4.56 -9.63 -10.62
C TYR A 390 5.74 -10.59 -10.50
N TYR A 391 6.85 -10.34 -11.22
CA TYR A 391 7.92 -11.33 -11.43
C TYR A 391 9.24 -11.00 -10.77
N GLU A 392 9.99 -12.07 -10.48
CA GLU A 392 11.39 -12.01 -10.09
C GLU A 392 12.22 -11.52 -11.27
N ILE A 393 12.65 -10.26 -11.22
CA ILE A 393 13.57 -9.69 -12.21
C ILE A 393 15.00 -10.03 -11.74
N PRO A 394 15.86 -10.60 -12.58
CA PRO A 394 17.21 -10.97 -12.17
C PRO A 394 18.03 -9.72 -11.80
N THR A 395 19.07 -9.92 -10.98
CA THR A 395 20.01 -8.87 -10.59
C THR A 395 20.78 -8.29 -11.77
N SER A 396 20.90 -9.02 -12.88
CA SER A 396 21.44 -8.57 -14.16
C SER A 396 20.45 -8.82 -15.30
N VAL A 397 20.21 -7.80 -16.12
CA VAL A 397 19.35 -7.91 -17.29
C VAL A 397 20.20 -8.07 -18.56
N ASP A 398 20.32 -9.29 -19.07
CA ASP A 398 20.92 -9.56 -20.37
C ASP A 398 19.85 -9.85 -21.43
N ALA A 399 20.26 -10.07 -22.68
CA ALA A 399 19.30 -10.33 -23.76
C ALA A 399 18.57 -11.68 -23.59
N LYS A 400 19.13 -12.63 -22.82
CA LYS A 400 18.51 -13.94 -22.56
C LYS A 400 17.48 -13.84 -21.44
N SER A 401 17.68 -12.95 -20.48
CA SER A 401 16.72 -12.73 -19.39
C SER A 401 15.40 -12.17 -19.93
N VAL A 402 15.41 -11.19 -20.83
CA VAL A 402 14.18 -10.53 -21.33
C VAL A 402 13.09 -11.51 -21.79
N ASN A 403 13.43 -12.54 -22.56
CA ASN A 403 12.44 -13.53 -23.05
C ASN A 403 12.02 -14.55 -21.97
N ALA A 404 12.87 -14.82 -20.98
CA ALA A 404 12.57 -15.73 -19.88
C ALA A 404 11.58 -15.13 -18.87
N PHE A 405 11.36 -13.81 -18.91
CA PHE A 405 10.52 -13.07 -17.96
C PHE A 405 9.22 -12.51 -18.55
N LEU A 406 8.75 -13.07 -19.67
CA LEU A 406 7.36 -12.88 -20.11
C LEU A 406 6.40 -13.47 -19.06
N LEU A 407 5.34 -12.73 -18.73
CA LEU A 407 4.43 -12.97 -17.59
C LEU A 407 4.15 -14.49 -17.34
N PRO A 408 3.62 -15.27 -18.30
CA PRO A 408 3.21 -16.65 -18.02
C PRO A 408 4.35 -17.59 -17.59
N ASN A 409 5.57 -17.34 -18.08
CA ASN A 409 6.73 -18.21 -17.84
C ASN A 409 7.36 -17.95 -16.47
N ALA A 410 7.36 -16.69 -16.04
CA ALA A 410 8.02 -16.31 -14.80
C ALA A 410 7.19 -16.64 -13.55
N GLN A 411 5.86 -16.78 -13.65
CA GLN A 411 5.02 -17.14 -12.50
C GLN A 411 5.25 -18.60 -12.11
N LYS A 412 5.15 -19.46 -13.12
CA LYS A 412 5.41 -20.89 -12.99
C LYS A 412 6.82 -21.14 -12.49
N LYS A 413 7.79 -20.34 -12.97
CA LYS A 413 9.18 -20.40 -12.50
C LYS A 413 9.33 -19.98 -11.05
N TYR A 414 8.73 -18.87 -10.62
CA TYR A 414 8.80 -18.38 -9.23
C TYR A 414 8.29 -19.44 -8.25
N TRP A 415 7.05 -19.92 -8.43
CA TRP A 415 6.49 -20.93 -7.54
C TRP A 415 7.28 -22.24 -7.61
N LYS A 416 7.71 -22.66 -8.80
CA LYS A 416 8.58 -23.83 -8.96
C LYS A 416 9.88 -23.66 -8.18
N GLU A 417 10.64 -22.59 -8.39
CA GLU A 417 11.96 -22.39 -7.79
C GLU A 417 11.87 -22.14 -6.27
N HIS A 418 10.89 -21.33 -5.83
CA HIS A 418 10.73 -20.98 -4.42
C HIS A 418 10.31 -22.20 -3.58
N PHE A 419 9.50 -23.11 -4.14
CA PHE A 419 9.06 -24.31 -3.44
C PHE A 419 9.93 -25.54 -3.75
N SER A 420 10.65 -25.58 -4.88
CA SER A 420 11.62 -26.63 -5.17
C SER A 420 12.90 -26.49 -4.35
N TYR A 421 13.37 -25.27 -4.06
CA TYR A 421 14.53 -25.04 -3.18
C TYR A 421 14.24 -25.31 -1.70
N LEU A 422 12.96 -25.49 -1.35
CA LEU A 422 12.51 -25.88 -0.03
C LEU A 422 12.21 -27.40 0.05
N ASP A 423 12.78 -28.17 -0.88
CA ASP A 423 12.75 -29.65 -0.93
C ASP A 423 11.38 -30.28 -1.16
N GLY A 424 10.45 -29.56 -1.80
CA GLY A 424 9.22 -30.11 -2.43
C GLY A 424 8.22 -30.80 -1.50
N THR A 425 8.58 -30.97 -0.23
CA THR A 425 7.85 -31.63 0.83
C THR A 425 8.37 -31.09 2.15
N PHE A 426 7.67 -30.10 2.70
CA PHE A 426 7.86 -29.81 4.12
C PHE A 426 7.19 -30.94 4.89
N ILE A 427 7.97 -31.92 5.34
CA ILE A 427 7.51 -32.85 6.36
C ILE A 427 7.43 -32.01 7.64
N ASN A 428 6.21 -31.71 8.08
CA ASN A 428 6.02 -31.12 9.40
C ASN A 428 6.63 -32.09 10.43
N PRO A 429 7.70 -31.71 11.15
CA PRO A 429 8.39 -32.61 12.05
C PRO A 429 7.52 -33.05 13.23
N ALA A 430 6.42 -32.34 13.52
CA ALA A 430 5.49 -32.67 14.59
C ALA A 430 4.48 -33.78 14.24
N ASN A 431 4.16 -34.00 12.96
CA ASN A 431 3.14 -34.99 12.56
C ASN A 431 3.44 -35.77 11.26
N GLY A 432 4.55 -35.49 10.57
CA GLY A 432 4.94 -36.17 9.33
C GLY A 432 4.19 -35.71 8.06
N GLU A 433 3.24 -34.78 8.17
CA GLU A 433 2.45 -34.34 7.01
C GLU A 433 3.27 -33.47 6.06
N ARG A 434 3.09 -33.70 4.76
CA ARG A 434 3.78 -32.98 3.69
C ARG A 434 2.95 -31.76 3.29
N ASN A 435 3.49 -30.55 3.43
CA ASN A 435 2.97 -29.43 2.67
C ASN A 435 3.49 -29.56 1.23
N SER A 436 2.60 -29.49 0.25
CA SER A 436 2.95 -29.61 -1.16
C SER A 436 2.23 -28.56 -1.98
N PHE A 437 2.88 -28.13 -3.06
CA PHE A 437 2.29 -27.27 -4.06
C PHE A 437 2.23 -28.05 -5.37
N ASP A 438 1.01 -28.26 -5.88
CA ASP A 438 0.80 -28.84 -7.20
C ASP A 438 0.82 -27.73 -8.25
N LEU A 439 1.94 -27.61 -8.95
CA LEU A 439 2.17 -26.64 -10.01
C LEU A 439 1.21 -26.84 -11.21
N ALA A 440 0.66 -28.05 -11.42
CA ALA A 440 -0.23 -28.33 -12.53
C ALA A 440 -1.64 -27.81 -12.27
N SER A 441 -2.15 -28.02 -11.06
CA SER A 441 -3.47 -27.53 -10.66
C SER A 441 -3.45 -26.12 -10.06
N GLY A 442 -2.28 -25.60 -9.67
CA GLY A 442 -2.16 -24.33 -8.95
C GLY A 442 -2.69 -24.43 -7.52
N THR A 443 -2.58 -25.60 -6.90
CA THR A 443 -3.22 -25.91 -5.62
C THR A 443 -2.17 -26.15 -4.54
N PHE A 444 -2.39 -25.55 -3.37
CA PHE A 444 -1.63 -25.85 -2.18
C PHE A 444 -2.34 -26.87 -1.32
N HIS A 445 -1.55 -27.76 -0.72
CA HIS A 445 -2.00 -28.70 0.31
C HIS A 445 -1.33 -28.39 1.64
N ASN A 446 -2.12 -28.45 2.71
CA ASN A 446 -1.69 -28.24 4.09
C ASN A 446 -1.05 -26.86 4.33
N ILE A 447 -1.65 -25.78 3.83
CA ILE A 447 -1.20 -24.42 4.20
C ILE A 447 -1.50 -24.21 5.69
N PRO A 448 -0.55 -23.77 6.54
CA PRO A 448 -0.83 -23.42 7.92
C PRO A 448 -1.95 -22.36 8.04
N LYS A 449 -2.97 -22.69 8.83
CA LYS A 449 -4.00 -21.73 9.21
C LYS A 449 -3.52 -20.93 10.42
N TYR A 450 -3.58 -19.62 10.34
CA TYR A 450 -3.25 -18.73 11.45
C TYR A 450 -4.53 -18.09 11.99
N GLU A 451 -4.61 -18.00 13.31
CA GLU A 451 -5.64 -17.23 14.00
C GLU A 451 -4.99 -16.23 14.97
N LEU A 452 -5.71 -15.16 15.26
CA LEU A 452 -5.27 -14.20 16.25
C LEU A 452 -5.73 -14.63 17.64
N ALA A 453 -4.81 -15.12 18.46
CA ALA A 453 -5.08 -15.46 19.86
C ALA A 453 -4.25 -14.55 20.78
N LYS A 454 -4.91 -13.75 21.62
CA LYS A 454 -4.28 -12.83 22.58
C LYS A 454 -3.24 -11.89 21.93
N GLY A 455 -3.53 -11.39 20.72
CA GLY A 455 -2.66 -10.48 19.97
C GLY A 455 -1.44 -11.15 19.31
N ARG A 456 -1.39 -12.49 19.28
CA ARG A 456 -0.36 -13.25 18.57
C ARG A 456 -1.02 -14.07 17.46
N LEU A 457 -0.34 -14.16 16.32
CA LEU A 457 -0.72 -15.14 15.31
C LEU A 457 -0.29 -16.52 15.82
N VAL A 458 -1.27 -17.37 16.05
CA VAL A 458 -1.08 -18.75 16.47
C VAL A 458 -1.53 -19.64 15.33
N LYS A 459 -0.69 -20.63 15.00
CA LYS A 459 -1.07 -21.64 14.03
C LYS A 459 -2.17 -22.52 14.64
N ASN A 460 -3.33 -22.56 14.01
CA ASN A 460 -4.49 -23.36 14.41
C ASN A 460 -4.96 -24.25 13.26
N GLY A 461 -4.16 -25.29 12.99
CA GLY A 461 -4.44 -26.27 11.95
C GLY A 461 -3.92 -25.88 10.57
N TYR A 462 -4.57 -26.44 9.55
CA TYR A 462 -4.16 -26.36 8.16
C TYR A 462 -5.36 -26.26 7.24
N TYR A 463 -5.17 -25.58 6.12
CA TYR A 463 -6.06 -25.71 4.98
C TYR A 463 -5.65 -26.95 4.17
N PRO A 464 -6.52 -27.96 4.04
CA PRO A 464 -6.16 -29.22 3.39
C PRO A 464 -5.88 -29.02 1.89
N GLU A 465 -6.65 -28.14 1.25
CA GLU A 465 -6.54 -27.81 -0.16
C GLU A 465 -6.99 -26.37 -0.40
N VAL A 466 -6.18 -25.56 -1.08
CA VAL A 466 -6.49 -24.16 -1.41
C VAL A 466 -5.95 -23.83 -2.80
N GLN A 467 -6.78 -23.27 -3.67
CA GLN A 467 -6.34 -22.80 -4.99
C GLN A 467 -5.61 -21.46 -4.88
N ILE A 468 -4.61 -21.24 -5.74
CA ILE A 468 -4.00 -19.93 -5.89
C ILE A 468 -4.95 -19.00 -6.65
N LEU A 469 -5.23 -17.85 -6.06
CA LEU A 469 -5.81 -16.72 -6.78
C LEU A 469 -4.71 -15.73 -7.12
N THR A 470 -4.37 -15.64 -8.40
CA THR A 470 -3.42 -14.63 -8.90
C THR A 470 -4.17 -13.38 -9.29
N ILE A 471 -4.01 -12.34 -8.49
CA ILE A 471 -4.60 -11.03 -8.77
C ILE A 471 -3.72 -10.33 -9.83
N PRO A 472 -4.31 -9.82 -10.93
CA PRO A 472 -3.54 -9.11 -11.94
C PRO A 472 -2.91 -7.84 -11.36
N PRO A 473 -1.77 -7.40 -11.93
CA PRO A 473 -1.17 -6.12 -11.54
C PRO A 473 -2.18 -4.98 -11.72
N ARG A 474 -2.27 -4.10 -10.74
CA ARG A 474 -3.12 -2.91 -10.81
C ARG A 474 -2.29 -1.74 -11.33
N ALA A 475 -2.81 -1.07 -12.35
CA ALA A 475 -2.25 0.22 -12.73
C ALA A 475 -2.61 1.25 -11.65
N THR A 476 -1.60 1.80 -10.98
CA THR A 476 -1.77 2.92 -10.07
C THR A 476 -1.04 4.14 -10.64
N SER A 477 -1.55 5.34 -10.34
CA SER A 477 -1.04 6.57 -10.94
C SER A 477 -0.42 7.49 -9.91
N VAL A 478 0.80 7.92 -10.21
CA VAL A 478 1.50 8.97 -9.50
C VAL A 478 1.96 10.05 -10.46
N VAL A 479 2.01 11.28 -9.96
CA VAL A 479 2.65 12.41 -10.64
C VAL A 479 3.78 12.92 -9.76
N GLN A 480 4.84 13.42 -10.40
CA GLN A 480 5.93 14.07 -9.71
C GLN A 480 5.68 15.58 -9.62
N TYR A 481 6.06 16.21 -8.51
CA TYR A 481 5.94 17.65 -8.32
C TYR A 481 7.17 18.24 -7.62
N ARG A 482 7.30 19.56 -7.72
CA ARG A 482 8.37 20.36 -7.11
C ARG A 482 7.79 21.59 -6.43
N ASP A 483 8.44 21.98 -5.33
CA ASP A 483 8.27 23.27 -4.67
C ASP A 483 9.56 24.08 -4.81
N ALA A 484 9.54 25.16 -5.58
CA ALA A 484 10.71 25.98 -5.85
C ALA A 484 11.27 26.70 -4.60
N ARG A 485 10.52 26.76 -3.49
CA ARG A 485 10.97 27.39 -2.24
C ARG A 485 11.98 26.54 -1.49
N THR A 486 11.98 25.23 -1.69
CA THR A 486 13.04 24.38 -1.17
C THR A 486 14.24 24.55 -2.09
N GLY A 487 15.14 25.46 -1.69
CA GLY A 487 16.40 25.68 -2.40
C GLY A 487 17.19 24.38 -2.54
N SER A 488 18.04 24.30 -3.56
CA SER A 488 19.03 23.23 -3.70
C SER A 488 20.23 23.59 -2.83
N TYR A 489 20.34 23.02 -1.63
CA TYR A 489 21.50 23.27 -0.77
C TYR A 489 22.55 22.17 -0.98
N ASN A 490 23.71 22.49 -1.56
CA ASN A 490 24.88 21.61 -1.64
C ASN A 490 24.64 20.16 -2.11
N GLY A 491 23.79 19.93 -3.12
CA GLY A 491 23.53 18.59 -3.65
C GLY A 491 22.72 17.67 -2.72
N ALA A 492 22.38 18.14 -1.52
CA ALA A 492 21.50 17.49 -0.57
C ALA A 492 20.17 18.27 -0.53
N TYR A 493 19.10 17.71 -1.08
CA TYR A 493 17.81 18.38 -1.03
C TYR A 493 17.30 18.43 0.43
N GLU A 494 17.21 19.63 1.02
CA GLU A 494 16.44 19.88 2.26
C GLU A 494 14.93 19.86 1.97
N ASP A 495 14.47 18.76 1.37
CA ASP A 495 13.12 18.60 0.81
C ASP A 495 12.02 18.48 1.90
N THR A 496 12.42 18.52 3.18
CA THR A 496 11.54 18.60 4.34
C THR A 496 11.12 20.03 4.70
N ARG A 497 11.79 21.06 4.16
CA ARG A 497 11.60 22.48 4.55
C ARG A 497 10.63 23.27 3.66
N GLY A 498 9.87 22.60 2.80
CA GLY A 498 8.87 23.24 1.94
C GLY A 498 7.52 23.44 2.64
N LYS A 499 6.66 24.30 2.08
CA LYS A 499 5.26 24.44 2.54
C LYS A 499 4.48 23.14 2.31
N TYR A 500 4.83 22.41 1.26
CA TYR A 500 4.20 21.15 0.85
C TYR A 500 5.20 19.99 0.87
N PRO A 501 5.70 19.59 2.05
CA PRO A 501 6.72 18.54 2.16
C PRO A 501 6.24 17.21 1.57
N MET A 502 7.16 16.27 1.37
CA MET A 502 6.82 14.91 0.91
C MET A 502 5.68 14.31 1.77
N GLY A 503 4.72 13.70 1.09
CA GLY A 503 3.54 13.10 1.73
C GLY A 503 2.42 14.08 2.13
N TYR A 504 2.62 15.40 2.05
CA TYR A 504 1.63 16.42 2.45
C TYR A 504 0.20 16.14 1.94
N PHE A 505 0.04 15.90 0.64
CA PHE A 505 -1.27 15.65 0.03
C PHE A 505 -1.86 14.29 0.41
N ASN A 506 -1.03 13.34 0.82
CA ASN A 506 -1.45 12.03 1.28
C ASN A 506 -1.73 12.01 2.79
N ASN A 507 -1.48 13.11 3.48
CA ASN A 507 -1.61 13.25 4.93
C ASN A 507 -2.75 14.17 5.37
N LEU A 508 -3.54 14.64 4.41
CA LEU A 508 -4.62 15.59 4.65
C LEU A 508 -5.57 15.04 5.72
N GLU A 509 -5.65 15.74 6.86
CA GLU A 509 -6.63 15.44 7.89
C GLU A 509 -8.03 15.56 7.30
N TRP A 510 -8.74 14.43 7.29
CA TRP A 510 -10.17 14.38 7.10
C TRP A 510 -10.79 14.12 8.46
N LYS A 511 -11.64 15.03 8.91
CA LYS A 511 -12.61 14.70 9.96
C LYS A 511 -13.77 14.07 9.22
N GLU A 512 -14.14 12.83 9.59
CA GLU A 512 -15.35 12.25 9.03
C GLU A 512 -16.47 13.29 9.22
N PRO A 513 -17.20 13.67 8.16
CA PRO A 513 -18.40 14.44 8.35
C PRO A 513 -19.26 13.55 9.24
N ILE A 514 -19.72 14.13 10.35
CA ILE A 514 -20.79 13.52 11.14
C ILE A 514 -22.00 13.53 10.19
N ILE A 515 -22.14 12.47 9.40
CA ILE A 515 -23.37 12.19 8.70
C ILE A 515 -24.26 11.69 9.83
N VAL A 516 -25.04 12.61 10.40
CA VAL A 516 -26.11 12.25 11.31
C VAL A 516 -27.07 11.45 10.44
N THR A 517 -26.96 10.13 10.51
CA THR A 517 -28.03 9.28 9.99
C THR A 517 -29.29 9.77 10.70
N PRO A 518 -30.33 10.24 9.99
CA PRO A 518 -31.57 10.61 10.65
C PRO A 518 -31.92 9.44 11.56
N ALA A 519 -32.08 9.70 12.86
CA ALA A 519 -32.44 8.65 13.81
C ALA A 519 -33.60 7.88 13.18
N ALA A 520 -33.42 6.57 13.01
CA ALA A 520 -34.43 5.71 12.39
C ALA A 520 -35.75 6.12 13.00
N SER A 521 -36.65 6.68 12.18
CA SER A 521 -37.92 7.20 12.66
C SER A 521 -38.57 6.04 13.37
N ALA A 522 -38.61 6.08 14.70
CA ALA A 522 -39.25 5.06 15.49
C ALA A 522 -40.69 5.01 14.97
N SER A 523 -41.02 3.96 14.23
CA SER A 523 -42.39 3.68 13.86
C SER A 523 -43.11 3.48 15.18
N VAL A 524 -43.89 4.50 15.57
CA VAL A 524 -44.87 4.37 16.63
C VAL A 524 -45.93 3.44 16.05
N GLU A 525 -45.82 2.15 16.36
CA GLU A 525 -46.94 1.20 16.24
C GLU A 525 -47.97 1.44 17.35
#